data_AF-A0A495T7G7-F1
#
_entry.id   AF-A0A495T7G7-F1
#
_cell.length_a   1.000
_cell.length_b   1.000
_cell.length_c   1.000
_cell.angle_alpha   90.00
_cell.angle_beta   90.00
_cell.angle_gamma   90.00
#
_symmetry.space_group_name_H-M   'P 1'
#
loop_
_entity.id
_entity.type
_entity.pdbx_description
1 polymer ?
#
loop_
_entity_poly.entity_id
_entity_poly.type
_entity_poly.pdbx_seq_one_letter_code
_entity_poly.pdbx_strand_id
1 'polypeptide(L)'
;MTLPLTMQQLDIFADSRDVVLRNDVLEPLQRRDVAAARTALAQLAGEYPNDGALPAMTVLVRELGNGSTAPFADHAALDIAHRHLEDEVVPAARRVLPAQSVQPWLAPCWRALAQRATPLAFRGAGAGNHADSHAAPLWLLAGDWAAARAAVEGIESWWRIPAPFAWMTEARYRADGLDAAWPLLAGLAWLAPARFAALLPGLGDASLDALRQRFDAEFPGTGEIDDYAWFPAWLLVVKPALAGRLGDARTQREVAASRATVLLGEILRREHDGDQHELVSLRQALSRLHAGLFDVYMATRKVQHR
;
A
#
# COMPACT_ATOMS: atom_id res chain seq x y z
N MET A 1 -61.32 -29.62 17.34
CA MET A 1 -59.85 -29.57 17.41
C MET A 1 -59.37 -28.38 16.60
N THR A 2 -59.32 -27.22 17.24
CA THR A 2 -58.76 -25.98 16.70
C THR A 2 -57.32 -25.88 17.19
N LEU A 3 -56.35 -26.01 16.29
CA LEU A 3 -54.96 -25.69 16.57
C LEU A 3 -54.82 -24.17 16.66
N PRO A 4 -54.19 -23.60 17.71
CA PRO A 4 -53.89 -22.18 17.74
C PRO A 4 -52.68 -21.91 16.84
N LEU A 5 -52.90 -21.14 15.77
CA LEU A 5 -51.83 -20.43 15.06
C LEU A 5 -51.38 -19.27 15.96
N THR A 6 -50.42 -19.54 16.83
CA THR A 6 -49.73 -18.53 17.63
C THR A 6 -48.25 -18.52 17.27
N MET A 7 -47.71 -17.31 17.04
CA MET A 7 -46.28 -16.96 17.06
C MET A 7 -45.41 -17.30 15.84
N GLN A 8 -45.83 -16.89 14.64
CA GLN A 8 -44.88 -16.66 13.53
C GLN A 8 -45.15 -15.35 12.78
N GLN A 9 -45.89 -14.45 13.44
CA GLN A 9 -46.02 -13.02 13.11
C GLN A 9 -45.07 -12.18 13.99
N LEU A 10 -43.97 -12.81 14.44
CA LEU A 10 -42.85 -12.20 15.14
C LEU A 10 -41.96 -11.46 14.13
N ASP A 11 -41.60 -10.24 14.51
CA ASP A 11 -40.43 -9.47 14.07
C ASP A 11 -40.36 -8.69 12.76
N ILE A 12 -41.27 -8.78 11.78
CA ILE A 12 -41.12 -7.91 10.58
C ILE A 12 -41.14 -6.39 10.88
N PHE A 13 -41.90 -5.96 11.89
CA PHE A 13 -41.98 -4.53 12.25
C PHE A 13 -40.90 -4.09 13.24
N ALA A 14 -40.45 -4.98 14.13
CA ALA A 14 -39.32 -4.71 15.01
C ALA A 14 -38.00 -4.68 14.22
N ASP A 15 -37.84 -5.61 13.27
CA ASP A 15 -36.78 -5.64 12.24
C ASP A 15 -36.87 -4.47 11.26
N SER A 16 -38.03 -3.80 11.18
CA SER A 16 -38.15 -2.56 10.39
C SER A 16 -37.70 -1.35 11.19
N ARG A 17 -37.98 -1.32 12.50
CA ARG A 17 -37.69 -0.16 13.35
C ARG A 17 -36.23 -0.11 13.78
N ASP A 18 -35.61 -1.24 14.11
CA ASP A 18 -34.17 -1.29 14.37
C ASP A 18 -33.37 -0.92 13.11
N VAL A 19 -33.78 -1.36 11.92
CA VAL A 19 -33.16 -1.01 10.63
C VAL A 19 -33.33 0.47 10.32
N VAL A 20 -34.53 1.04 10.54
CA VAL A 20 -34.75 2.49 10.40
C VAL A 20 -33.84 3.27 11.34
N LEU A 21 -33.81 2.93 12.64
CA LEU A 21 -32.96 3.63 13.60
C LEU A 21 -31.47 3.47 13.30
N ARG A 22 -31.02 2.30 12.81
CA ARG A 22 -29.64 2.14 12.32
C ARG A 22 -29.38 3.08 11.15
N ASN A 23 -30.27 3.15 10.17
CA ASN A 23 -30.13 4.05 9.03
C ASN A 23 -30.13 5.53 9.45
N ASP A 24 -30.95 5.90 10.43
CA ASP A 24 -31.00 7.24 11.02
C ASP A 24 -29.69 7.63 11.70
N VAL A 25 -28.89 6.66 12.19
CA VAL A 25 -27.51 6.90 12.66
C VAL A 25 -26.52 6.96 11.50
N LEU A 26 -26.67 6.08 10.50
CA LEU A 26 -25.74 5.98 9.37
C LEU A 26 -25.74 7.22 8.48
N GLU A 27 -26.90 7.81 8.21
CA GLU A 27 -27.00 9.02 7.37
C GLU A 27 -26.17 10.20 7.92
N PRO A 28 -26.35 10.65 9.18
CA PRO A 28 -25.53 11.72 9.73
C PRO A 28 -24.07 11.31 9.92
N LEU A 29 -23.77 10.04 10.20
CA LEU A 29 -22.38 9.54 10.20
C LEU A 29 -21.70 9.71 8.85
N GLN A 30 -22.37 9.34 7.75
CA GLN A 30 -21.85 9.50 6.39
C GLN A 30 -21.66 10.97 6.02
N ARG A 31 -22.56 11.84 6.48
CA ARG A 31 -22.46 13.30 6.32
C ARG A 31 -21.47 13.95 7.29
N ARG A 32 -20.91 13.17 8.22
CA ARG A 32 -20.01 13.63 9.31
C ARG A 32 -20.66 14.70 10.22
N ASP A 33 -21.98 14.64 10.40
CA ASP A 33 -22.71 15.50 11.34
C ASP A 33 -22.71 14.86 12.74
N VAL A 34 -21.78 15.30 13.59
CA VAL A 34 -21.61 14.74 14.93
C VAL A 34 -22.83 14.99 15.83
N ALA A 35 -23.53 16.11 15.67
CA ALA A 35 -24.66 16.46 16.53
C ALA A 35 -25.86 15.56 16.22
N ALA A 36 -26.22 15.48 14.93
CA ALA A 36 -27.29 14.60 14.48
C ALA A 36 -26.97 13.12 14.76
N ALA A 37 -25.73 12.69 14.51
CA ALA A 37 -25.32 11.30 14.76
C ALA A 37 -25.36 10.93 16.25
N ARG A 38 -25.01 11.85 17.17
CA ARG A 38 -25.14 11.63 18.62
C ARG A 38 -26.59 11.47 19.04
N THR A 39 -27.48 12.33 18.54
CA THR A 39 -28.91 12.27 18.85
C THR A 39 -29.54 10.97 18.35
N ALA A 40 -29.28 10.59 17.10
CA ALA A 40 -29.78 9.34 16.52
C ALA A 40 -29.21 8.12 17.27
N LEU A 41 -27.92 8.14 17.64
CA LEU A 41 -27.29 7.04 18.38
C LEU A 41 -27.89 6.88 19.77
N ALA A 42 -28.18 7.98 20.47
CA ALA A 42 -28.84 7.93 21.77
C ALA A 42 -30.25 7.34 21.68
N GLN A 43 -30.98 7.65 20.59
CA GLN A 43 -32.30 7.06 20.34
C GLN A 43 -32.19 5.55 20.09
N LEU A 44 -31.28 5.11 19.21
CA LEU A 44 -31.04 3.68 18.96
C LEU A 44 -30.63 2.94 20.24
N ALA A 45 -29.73 3.52 21.05
CA ALA A 45 -29.28 2.90 22.30
C ALA A 45 -30.39 2.83 23.37
N GLY A 46 -31.30 3.81 23.38
CA GLY A 46 -32.44 3.82 24.29
C GLY A 46 -33.50 2.76 23.95
N GLU A 47 -33.74 2.53 22.66
CA GLU A 47 -34.75 1.58 22.19
C GLU A 47 -34.20 0.15 22.04
N TYR A 48 -32.95 0.00 21.63
CA TYR A 48 -32.29 -1.28 21.33
C TYR A 48 -30.89 -1.36 21.97
N PRO A 49 -30.78 -1.39 23.31
CA PRO A 49 -29.48 -1.34 24.01
C PRO A 49 -28.54 -2.51 23.72
N ASN A 50 -29.07 -3.65 23.24
CA ASN A 50 -28.30 -4.85 22.91
C ASN A 50 -27.96 -4.95 21.41
N ASP A 51 -28.18 -3.89 20.63
CA ASP A 51 -27.88 -3.87 19.20
C ASP A 51 -26.36 -4.04 18.94
N GLY A 52 -26.01 -5.03 18.11
CA GLY A 52 -24.63 -5.41 17.85
C GLY A 52 -23.80 -4.41 17.04
N ALA A 53 -24.42 -3.37 16.46
CA ALA A 53 -23.75 -2.29 15.74
C ALA A 53 -23.45 -1.07 16.65
N LEU A 54 -24.12 -0.95 17.81
CA LEU A 54 -23.95 0.17 18.74
C LEU A 54 -22.49 0.42 19.14
N PRO A 55 -21.67 -0.59 19.49
CA PRO A 55 -20.27 -0.32 19.87
C PRO A 55 -19.49 0.35 18.73
N ALA A 56 -19.67 -0.12 17.49
CA ALA A 56 -18.98 0.44 16.33
C ALA A 56 -19.51 1.85 16.01
N MET A 57 -20.82 2.07 16.02
CA MET A 57 -21.39 3.40 15.81
C MET A 57 -20.93 4.39 16.88
N THR A 58 -20.79 3.96 18.13
CA THR A 58 -20.26 4.77 19.24
C THR A 58 -18.82 5.21 18.97
N VAL A 59 -17.96 4.30 18.51
CA VAL A 59 -16.57 4.63 18.13
C VAL A 59 -16.55 5.70 17.04
N LEU A 60 -17.37 5.56 15.99
CA LEU A 60 -17.39 6.52 14.88
C LEU A 60 -17.91 7.90 15.31
N VAL A 61 -18.98 7.95 16.11
CA VAL A 61 -19.53 9.21 16.64
C VAL A 61 -18.54 9.91 17.56
N ARG A 62 -17.82 9.15 18.40
CA ARG A 62 -16.74 9.69 19.25
C ARG A 62 -15.62 10.27 18.41
N GLU A 63 -15.19 9.55 17.37
CA GLU A 63 -14.12 10.01 16.47
C GLU A 63 -14.49 11.29 15.73
N LEU A 64 -15.73 11.42 15.24
CA LEU A 64 -16.20 12.68 14.63
C LEU A 64 -16.14 13.87 15.60
N GLY A 65 -16.31 13.60 16.90
CA GLY A 65 -16.20 14.62 17.94
C GLY A 65 -14.77 15.00 18.32
N ASN A 66 -13.78 14.18 17.97
CA ASN A 66 -12.37 14.39 18.32
C ASN A 66 -11.67 15.31 17.29
N GLY A 67 -12.09 16.57 17.22
CA GLY A 67 -11.60 17.55 16.25
C GLY A 67 -10.30 18.28 16.62
N SER A 68 -9.39 17.66 17.37
CA SER A 68 -8.14 18.36 17.76
C SER A 68 -7.30 18.68 16.53
N THR A 69 -6.92 19.95 16.38
CA THR A 69 -5.99 20.43 15.34
C THR A 69 -4.59 20.65 15.88
N ALA A 70 -4.38 20.42 17.19
CA ALA A 70 -3.08 20.66 17.82
C ALA A 70 -2.03 19.69 17.26
N PRO A 71 -0.84 20.20 16.87
CA PRO A 71 0.27 19.35 16.47
C PRO A 71 0.64 18.33 17.54
N PHE A 72 1.18 17.18 17.11
CA PHE A 72 1.70 16.19 18.04
C PHE A 72 2.99 16.70 18.70
N ALA A 73 3.12 16.43 20.00
CA ALA A 73 4.32 16.78 20.76
C ALA A 73 5.51 15.88 20.40
N ASP A 74 5.25 14.61 20.12
CA ASP A 74 6.28 13.62 19.80
C ASP A 74 5.71 12.44 18.98
N HIS A 75 6.62 11.55 18.56
CA HIS A 75 6.29 10.34 17.81
C HIS A 75 5.46 9.32 18.60
N ALA A 76 5.53 9.30 19.93
CA ALA A 76 4.73 8.38 20.74
C ALA A 76 3.25 8.79 20.74
N ALA A 77 2.98 10.10 20.85
CA ALA A 77 1.64 10.65 20.73
C ALA A 77 1.04 10.41 19.33
N LEU A 78 1.86 10.54 18.28
CA LEU A 78 1.48 10.17 16.92
C LEU A 78 1.13 8.68 16.82
N ASP A 79 1.98 7.80 17.34
CA ASP A 79 1.81 6.36 17.24
C ASP A 79 0.56 5.86 17.99
N ILE A 80 0.26 6.43 19.16
CA ILE A 80 -1.00 6.16 19.89
C ILE A 80 -2.21 6.55 19.04
N ALA A 81 -2.20 7.73 18.43
CA ALA A 81 -3.32 8.21 17.63
C ALA A 81 -3.45 7.44 16.30
N HIS A 82 -2.34 7.01 15.71
CA HIS A 82 -2.31 6.11 14.55
C HIS A 82 -2.96 4.76 14.89
N ARG A 83 -2.49 4.10 15.95
CA ARG A 83 -3.03 2.81 16.41
C ARG A 83 -4.51 2.90 16.79
N HIS A 84 -4.96 3.99 17.41
CA HIS A 84 -6.39 4.22 17.66
C HIS A 84 -7.22 4.22 16.36
N LEU A 85 -6.76 4.90 15.31
CA LEU A 85 -7.46 4.87 14.03
C LEU A 85 -7.44 3.47 13.41
N GLU A 86 -6.28 2.80 13.42
CA GLU A 86 -6.08 1.49 12.79
C GLU A 86 -6.83 0.35 13.50
N ASP A 87 -6.78 0.31 14.82
CA ASP A 87 -7.27 -0.81 15.64
C ASP A 87 -8.74 -0.64 16.06
N GLU A 88 -9.22 0.60 16.22
CA GLU A 88 -10.60 0.86 16.66
C GLU A 88 -11.49 1.43 15.54
N VAL A 89 -11.04 2.52 14.89
CA VAL A 89 -11.91 3.30 14.00
C VAL A 89 -12.08 2.62 12.65
N VAL A 90 -11.02 2.09 12.04
CA VAL A 90 -11.09 1.40 10.74
C VAL A 90 -11.99 0.16 10.81
N PRO A 91 -11.87 -0.75 11.80
CA PRO A 91 -12.77 -1.88 11.95
C PRO A 91 -14.21 -1.45 12.21
N ALA A 92 -14.43 -0.43 13.03
CA ALA A 92 -15.77 0.11 13.27
C ALA A 92 -16.40 0.65 11.98
N ALA A 93 -15.65 1.41 11.18
CA ALA A 93 -16.11 1.96 9.91
C ALA A 93 -16.49 0.84 8.93
N ARG A 94 -15.65 -0.17 8.78
CA ARG A 94 -15.91 -1.35 7.91
C ARG A 94 -17.12 -2.17 8.34
N ARG A 95 -17.43 -2.18 9.65
CA ARG A 95 -18.54 -2.95 10.20
C ARG A 95 -19.91 -2.33 9.92
N VAL A 96 -20.01 -1.00 9.91
CA VAL A 96 -21.32 -0.31 9.87
C VAL A 96 -21.54 0.52 8.60
N LEU A 97 -20.49 1.03 7.97
CA LEU A 97 -20.62 1.82 6.75
C LEU A 97 -20.65 0.91 5.52
N PRO A 98 -21.38 1.29 4.45
CA PRO A 98 -21.26 0.65 3.16
C PRO A 98 -19.81 0.69 2.66
N ALA A 99 -19.34 -0.38 2.01
CA ALA A 99 -17.93 -0.52 1.60
C ALA A 99 -17.41 0.67 0.78
N GLN A 100 -18.25 1.24 -0.09
CA GLN A 100 -17.94 2.40 -0.92
C GLN A 100 -17.78 3.71 -0.12
N SER A 101 -18.35 3.78 1.08
CA SER A 101 -18.32 4.97 1.95
C SER A 101 -17.18 4.92 2.97
N VAL A 102 -16.59 3.75 3.23
CA VAL A 102 -15.54 3.56 4.24
C VAL A 102 -14.33 4.45 3.97
N GLN A 103 -13.76 4.40 2.75
CA GLN A 103 -12.57 5.19 2.41
C GLN A 103 -12.83 6.70 2.40
N PRO A 104 -13.91 7.21 1.74
CA PRO A 104 -14.27 8.63 1.83
C PRO A 104 -14.49 9.12 3.26
N TRP A 105 -15.01 8.27 4.14
CA TRP A 105 -15.25 8.61 5.54
C TRP A 105 -13.96 8.64 6.37
N LEU A 106 -13.03 7.71 6.15
CA LEU A 106 -11.76 7.62 6.88
C LEU A 106 -10.73 8.66 6.41
N ALA A 107 -10.74 9.04 5.13
CA ALA A 107 -9.73 9.92 4.55
C ALA A 107 -9.57 11.25 5.33
N PRO A 108 -10.64 11.99 5.73
CA PRO A 108 -10.49 13.17 6.58
C PRO A 108 -9.83 12.92 7.93
N CYS A 109 -10.06 11.76 8.56
CA CYS A 109 -9.43 11.40 9.84
C CYS A 109 -7.92 11.20 9.65
N TRP A 110 -7.52 10.49 8.59
CA TRP A 110 -6.11 10.32 8.23
C TRP A 110 -5.43 11.65 7.88
N ARG A 111 -6.10 12.54 7.12
CA ARG A 111 -5.57 13.88 6.81
C ARG A 111 -5.36 14.71 8.08
N ALA A 112 -6.31 14.71 9.01
CA ALA A 112 -6.17 15.43 10.27
C ALA A 112 -4.97 14.91 11.07
N LEU A 113 -4.76 13.60 11.12
CA LEU A 113 -3.60 12.99 11.76
C LEU A 113 -2.29 13.40 11.08
N ALA A 114 -2.25 13.35 9.75
CA ALA A 114 -1.08 13.71 8.95
C ALA A 114 -0.69 15.19 9.11
N GLN A 115 -1.68 16.09 9.15
CA GLN A 115 -1.46 17.53 9.40
C GLN A 115 -0.83 17.76 10.77
N ARG A 116 -1.35 17.11 11.82
CA ARG A 116 -0.80 17.22 13.18
C ARG A 116 0.60 16.63 13.31
N ALA A 117 0.93 15.64 12.47
CA ALA A 117 2.25 15.01 12.41
C ALA A 117 3.29 15.81 11.61
N THR A 118 2.88 16.83 10.83
CA THR A 118 3.76 17.58 9.93
C THR A 118 5.01 18.18 10.61
N PRO A 119 4.94 18.72 11.84
CA PRO A 119 6.12 19.27 12.51
C PRO A 119 7.12 18.21 13.01
N LEU A 120 6.73 16.93 13.03
CA LEU A 120 7.60 15.86 13.52
C LEU A 120 8.62 15.47 12.46
N ALA A 121 9.90 15.70 12.76
CA ALA A 121 10.98 15.22 11.90
C ALA A 121 10.99 13.69 11.80
N PHE A 122 11.36 13.17 10.64
CA PHE A 122 11.52 11.73 10.44
C PHE A 122 12.59 11.15 11.38
N ARG A 123 12.26 10.06 12.07
CA ARG A 123 13.23 9.28 12.86
C ARG A 123 13.64 8.05 12.06
N GLY A 124 14.93 7.96 11.72
CA GLY A 124 15.48 6.86 10.93
C GLY A 124 15.45 5.50 11.62
N ALA A 125 15.96 4.47 10.94
CA ALA A 125 15.90 3.05 11.33
C ALA A 125 16.49 2.70 12.71
N GLY A 126 17.21 3.61 13.37
CA GLY A 126 17.61 3.47 14.78
C GLY A 126 16.47 3.64 15.80
N ALA A 127 15.25 3.98 15.36
CA ALA A 127 14.12 4.34 16.21
C ALA A 127 13.14 3.18 16.53
N GLY A 128 13.57 1.92 16.37
CA GLY A 128 12.75 0.74 16.72
C GLY A 128 11.41 0.71 15.97
N ASN A 129 10.32 0.40 16.68
CA ASN A 129 8.95 0.30 16.14
C ASN A 129 8.37 1.59 15.52
N HIS A 130 9.08 2.72 15.54
CA HIS A 130 8.57 4.02 15.07
C HIS A 130 9.01 4.36 13.63
N ALA A 131 9.50 3.38 12.87
CA ALA A 131 9.99 3.61 11.50
C ALA A 131 8.90 4.19 10.56
N ASP A 132 7.63 3.96 10.88
CA ASP A 132 6.47 4.47 10.13
C ASP A 132 5.74 5.63 10.85
N SER A 133 6.29 6.17 11.95
CA SER A 133 5.76 7.34 12.66
C SER A 133 6.16 8.64 11.94
N HIS A 134 5.56 8.90 10.78
CA HIS A 134 5.77 10.11 10.00
C HIS A 134 4.47 10.56 9.31
N ALA A 135 4.38 11.82 8.86
CA ALA A 135 3.20 12.33 8.17
C ALA A 135 2.93 11.64 6.82
N ALA A 136 3.98 11.22 6.10
CA ALA A 136 3.88 10.62 4.76
C ALA A 136 2.97 9.37 4.67
N PRO A 137 3.14 8.31 5.50
CA PRO A 137 2.24 7.16 5.47
C PRO A 137 0.79 7.51 5.79
N LEU A 138 0.56 8.53 6.62
CA LEU A 138 -0.80 9.00 6.93
C LEU A 138 -1.46 9.71 5.74
N TRP A 139 -0.69 10.46 4.96
CA TRP A 139 -1.18 11.04 3.70
C TRP A 139 -1.48 9.96 2.66
N LEU A 140 -0.71 8.87 2.61
CA LEU A 140 -1.03 7.70 1.78
C LEU A 140 -2.36 7.06 2.19
N LEU A 141 -2.56 6.80 3.48
CA LEU A 141 -3.83 6.27 4.00
C LEU A 141 -5.03 7.21 3.72
N ALA A 142 -4.78 8.52 3.68
CA ALA A 142 -5.79 9.52 3.33
C ALA A 142 -6.11 9.60 1.82
N GLY A 143 -5.37 8.91 0.96
CA GLY A 143 -5.49 9.03 -0.49
C GLY A 143 -4.93 10.33 -1.06
N ASP A 144 -4.09 11.05 -0.31
CA ASP A 144 -3.49 12.32 -0.72
C ASP A 144 -2.03 12.12 -1.16
N TRP A 145 -1.89 11.64 -2.39
CA TRP A 145 -0.58 11.25 -2.95
C TRP A 145 0.36 12.45 -3.11
N ALA A 146 -0.18 13.63 -3.39
CA ALA A 146 0.61 14.85 -3.53
C ALA A 146 1.19 15.29 -2.18
N ALA A 147 0.37 15.30 -1.11
CA ALA A 147 0.85 15.60 0.24
C ALA A 147 1.85 14.55 0.76
N ALA A 148 1.63 13.26 0.44
CA ALA A 148 2.58 12.21 0.78
C ALA A 148 3.96 12.43 0.12
N ARG A 149 3.98 12.78 -1.17
CA ARG A 149 5.23 13.10 -1.90
C ARG A 149 5.95 14.28 -1.27
N ALA A 150 5.25 15.39 -1.02
CA ALA A 150 5.83 16.57 -0.40
C ALA A 150 6.42 16.26 0.99
N ALA A 151 5.72 15.45 1.79
CA ALA A 151 6.21 15.02 3.10
C ALA A 151 7.49 14.17 2.98
N VAL A 152 7.59 13.27 2.01
CA VAL A 152 8.81 12.48 1.78
C VAL A 152 9.96 13.34 1.26
N GLU A 153 9.69 14.28 0.36
CA GLU A 153 10.72 15.20 -0.19
C GLU A 153 11.35 16.09 0.89
N GLY A 154 10.63 16.36 1.99
CA GLY A 154 11.15 17.03 3.18
C GLY A 154 12.15 16.20 4.00
N ILE A 155 12.25 14.89 3.77
CA ILE A 155 13.21 14.02 4.46
C ILE A 155 14.55 14.06 3.72
N GLU A 156 15.61 14.46 4.42
CA GLU A 156 16.95 14.49 3.86
C GLU A 156 17.39 13.09 3.41
N SER A 157 17.92 12.99 2.19
CA SER A 157 18.41 11.73 1.62
C SER A 157 17.38 10.59 1.64
N TRP A 158 16.08 10.90 1.56
CA TRP A 158 14.98 9.92 1.62
C TRP A 158 15.18 8.72 0.68
N TRP A 159 15.81 8.94 -0.48
CA TRP A 159 16.07 7.90 -1.48
C TRP A 159 17.11 6.84 -1.03
N ARG A 160 17.77 7.01 0.12
CA ARG A 160 18.67 6.01 0.72
C ARG A 160 18.02 5.26 1.88
N ILE A 161 16.82 5.65 2.29
CA ILE A 161 16.17 5.14 3.49
C ILE A 161 14.98 4.27 3.06
N PRO A 162 14.94 2.98 3.44
CA PRO A 162 13.92 2.05 2.98
C PRO A 162 12.46 2.52 3.12
N ALA A 163 12.09 3.07 4.27
CA ALA A 163 10.70 3.47 4.55
C ALA A 163 10.26 4.69 3.70
N PRO A 164 10.96 5.84 3.73
CA PRO A 164 10.67 6.96 2.83
C PRO A 164 10.69 6.59 1.34
N PHE A 165 11.63 5.72 0.92
CA PHE A 165 11.67 5.25 -0.46
C PHE A 165 10.41 4.49 -0.85
N ALA A 166 9.92 3.59 0.02
CA ALA A 166 8.68 2.85 -0.21
C ALA A 166 7.47 3.79 -0.30
N TRP A 167 7.35 4.78 0.59
CA TRP A 167 6.26 5.74 0.54
C TRP A 167 6.26 6.59 -0.73
N MET A 168 7.43 7.05 -1.19
CA MET A 168 7.54 7.75 -2.47
C MET A 168 7.14 6.85 -3.63
N THR A 169 7.55 5.57 -3.60
CA THR A 169 7.21 4.59 -4.64
C THR A 169 5.70 4.41 -4.74
N GLU A 170 5.02 4.21 -3.60
CA GLU A 170 3.57 4.10 -3.55
C GLU A 170 2.88 5.38 -4.02
N ALA A 171 3.29 6.55 -3.51
CA ALA A 171 2.67 7.81 -3.87
C ALA A 171 2.81 8.12 -5.37
N ARG A 172 3.97 7.81 -5.97
CA ARG A 172 4.21 7.95 -7.41
C ARG A 172 3.38 6.97 -8.23
N TYR A 173 3.29 5.72 -7.79
CA TYR A 173 2.44 4.73 -8.43
C TYR A 173 0.97 5.17 -8.44
N ARG A 174 0.45 5.62 -7.29
CA ARG A 174 -0.95 6.04 -7.15
C ARG A 174 -1.28 7.32 -7.91
N ALA A 175 -0.33 8.25 -8.05
CA ALA A 175 -0.54 9.52 -8.74
C ALA A 175 -0.31 9.44 -10.25
N ASP A 176 0.77 8.78 -10.67
CA ASP A 176 1.30 8.86 -12.03
C ASP A 176 1.23 7.51 -12.78
N GLY A 177 0.78 6.44 -12.09
CA GLY A 177 0.63 5.09 -12.65
C GLY A 177 1.91 4.26 -12.65
N LEU A 178 1.79 3.02 -13.13
CA LEU A 178 2.85 2.02 -13.10
C LEU A 178 4.09 2.43 -13.90
N ASP A 179 3.91 3.07 -15.05
CA ASP A 179 5.02 3.46 -15.93
C ASP A 179 6.00 4.43 -15.24
N ALA A 180 5.49 5.33 -14.41
CA ALA A 180 6.30 6.26 -13.62
C ALA A 180 6.93 5.59 -12.39
N ALA A 181 6.36 4.48 -11.92
CA ALA A 181 6.79 3.79 -10.71
C ALA A 181 7.93 2.79 -10.96
N TRP A 182 8.13 2.29 -12.19
CA TRP A 182 9.17 1.28 -12.49
C TRP A 182 10.56 1.59 -11.96
N PRO A 183 11.11 2.81 -12.13
CA PRO A 183 12.44 3.14 -11.61
C PRO A 183 12.53 3.03 -10.09
N LEU A 184 11.44 3.40 -9.41
CA LEU A 184 11.34 3.37 -7.95
C LEU A 184 11.11 1.93 -7.47
N LEU A 185 10.24 1.16 -8.10
CA LEU A 185 10.06 -0.27 -7.79
C LEU A 185 11.40 -1.02 -7.89
N ALA A 186 12.22 -0.74 -8.91
CA ALA A 186 13.55 -1.31 -9.03
C ALA A 186 14.50 -0.84 -7.91
N GLY A 187 14.53 0.46 -7.63
CA GLY A 187 15.32 1.02 -6.54
C GLY A 187 14.97 0.42 -5.17
N LEU A 188 13.67 0.22 -4.90
CA LEU A 188 13.17 -0.36 -3.67
C LEU A 188 13.52 -1.84 -3.56
N ALA A 189 13.41 -2.59 -4.66
CA ALA A 189 13.82 -4.00 -4.71
C ALA A 189 15.30 -4.18 -4.31
N TRP A 190 16.18 -3.27 -4.75
CA TRP A 190 17.60 -3.31 -4.37
C TRP A 190 17.87 -2.81 -2.95
N LEU A 191 17.14 -1.78 -2.51
CA LEU A 191 17.36 -1.14 -1.21
C LEU A 191 16.79 -1.96 -0.04
N ALA A 192 15.60 -2.53 -0.22
CA ALA A 192 14.87 -3.26 0.81
C ALA A 192 13.91 -4.29 0.18
N PRO A 193 14.41 -5.47 -0.22
CA PRO A 193 13.62 -6.53 -0.85
C PRO A 193 12.34 -6.89 -0.09
N ALA A 194 12.42 -6.96 1.24
CA ALA A 194 11.26 -7.23 2.09
C ALA A 194 10.16 -6.16 1.99
N ARG A 195 10.53 -4.87 1.92
CA ARG A 195 9.57 -3.78 1.75
C ARG A 195 9.01 -3.74 0.33
N PHE A 196 9.82 -4.07 -0.68
CA PHE A 196 9.34 -4.25 -2.04
C PHE A 196 8.26 -5.35 -2.10
N ALA A 197 8.55 -6.53 -1.56
CA ALA A 197 7.61 -7.66 -1.56
C ALA A 197 6.32 -7.37 -0.77
N ALA A 198 6.41 -6.61 0.32
CA ALA A 198 5.25 -6.17 1.10
C ALA A 198 4.42 -5.10 0.39
N LEU A 199 5.05 -4.22 -0.40
CA LEU A 199 4.37 -3.14 -1.12
C LEU A 199 3.47 -3.67 -2.24
N LEU A 200 3.91 -4.68 -3.01
CA LEU A 200 3.20 -5.11 -4.22
C LEU A 200 1.71 -5.45 -3.99
N PRO A 201 1.32 -6.30 -3.00
CA PRO A 201 -0.09 -6.60 -2.75
C PRO A 201 -0.87 -5.36 -2.27
N GLY A 202 -0.21 -4.44 -1.56
CA GLY A 202 -0.82 -3.20 -1.09
C GLY A 202 -1.24 -2.28 -2.23
N LEU A 203 -0.58 -2.37 -3.39
CA LEU A 203 -0.96 -1.60 -4.59
C LEU A 203 -2.27 -2.10 -5.21
N GLY A 204 -2.61 -3.37 -5.05
CA GLY A 204 -3.82 -3.98 -5.60
C GLY A 204 -3.85 -4.03 -7.13
N ASP A 205 -2.67 -4.13 -7.77
CA ASP A 205 -2.53 -4.20 -9.23
C ASP A 205 -2.35 -5.66 -9.66
N ALA A 206 -3.37 -6.20 -10.32
CA ALA A 206 -3.35 -7.58 -10.82
C ALA A 206 -2.17 -7.88 -11.76
N SER A 207 -1.66 -6.88 -12.49
CA SER A 207 -0.50 -7.06 -13.37
C SER A 207 0.81 -7.20 -12.59
N LEU A 208 0.96 -6.47 -11.48
CA LEU A 208 2.09 -6.62 -10.56
C LEU A 208 1.99 -7.93 -9.78
N ASP A 209 0.79 -8.30 -9.33
CA ASP A 209 0.55 -9.56 -8.63
C ASP A 209 0.88 -10.77 -9.53
N ALA A 210 0.46 -10.73 -10.80
CA ALA A 210 0.79 -11.78 -11.77
C ALA A 210 2.31 -11.85 -12.05
N LEU A 211 2.98 -10.69 -12.15
CA LEU A 211 4.44 -10.66 -12.31
C LEU A 211 5.17 -11.22 -11.09
N ARG A 212 4.70 -10.90 -9.89
CA ARG A 212 5.25 -11.44 -8.64
C ARG A 212 5.09 -12.95 -8.58
N GLN A 213 3.87 -13.47 -8.78
CA GLN A 213 3.62 -14.91 -8.76
C GLN A 213 4.48 -15.67 -9.77
N ARG A 214 4.66 -15.08 -10.95
CA ARG A 214 5.52 -15.64 -11.99
C ARG A 214 7.00 -15.59 -11.60
N PHE A 215 7.47 -14.52 -10.97
CA PHE A 215 8.82 -14.46 -10.41
C PHE A 215 9.04 -15.55 -9.36
N ASP A 216 8.12 -15.68 -8.41
CA ASP A 216 8.19 -16.69 -7.33
C ASP A 216 8.24 -18.12 -7.89
N ALA A 217 7.60 -18.37 -9.05
CA ALA A 217 7.57 -19.69 -9.69
C ALA A 217 8.76 -19.97 -10.63
N GLU A 218 9.27 -18.96 -11.33
CA GLU A 218 10.25 -19.13 -12.42
C GLU A 218 11.67 -18.69 -12.07
N PHE A 219 11.84 -17.84 -11.04
CA PHE A 219 13.16 -17.29 -10.74
C PHE A 219 14.07 -18.36 -10.11
N PRO A 220 15.26 -18.61 -10.68
CA PRO A 220 16.20 -19.61 -10.16
C PRO A 220 17.00 -19.07 -8.97
N GLY A 221 16.31 -18.76 -7.87
CA GLY A 221 16.85 -18.27 -6.60
C GLY A 221 16.75 -19.29 -5.46
N THR A 222 16.94 -18.81 -4.22
CA THR A 222 16.78 -19.62 -3.00
C THR A 222 15.32 -19.72 -2.53
N GLY A 223 14.42 -18.89 -3.08
CA GLY A 223 13.06 -18.70 -2.60
C GLY A 223 12.97 -17.78 -1.38
N GLU A 224 14.06 -17.12 -1.01
CA GLU A 224 14.12 -16.21 0.14
C GLU A 224 13.74 -14.78 -0.26
N ILE A 225 13.40 -13.96 0.74
CA ILE A 225 12.97 -12.58 0.53
C ILE A 225 14.01 -11.73 -0.21
N ASP A 226 15.29 -12.06 -0.07
CA ASP A 226 16.39 -11.34 -0.71
C ASP A 226 16.45 -11.57 -2.23
N ASP A 227 15.82 -12.63 -2.74
CA ASP A 227 15.73 -12.89 -4.18
C ASP A 227 14.99 -11.76 -4.91
N TYR A 228 14.06 -11.07 -4.25
CA TYR A 228 13.33 -9.96 -4.86
C TYR A 228 14.26 -8.81 -5.32
N ALA A 229 15.50 -8.72 -4.83
CA ALA A 229 16.49 -7.80 -5.40
C ALA A 229 16.74 -8.06 -6.89
N TRP A 230 16.58 -9.30 -7.36
CA TRP A 230 16.74 -9.72 -8.76
C TRP A 230 15.49 -9.54 -9.61
N PHE A 231 14.35 -9.18 -9.01
CA PHE A 231 13.09 -8.96 -9.72
C PHE A 231 13.24 -8.01 -10.91
N PRO A 232 13.91 -6.83 -10.81
CA PRO A 232 14.07 -5.93 -11.95
C PRO A 232 14.89 -6.53 -13.09
N ALA A 233 15.92 -7.32 -12.77
CA ALA A 233 16.77 -7.97 -13.78
C ALA A 233 15.99 -9.09 -14.49
N TRP A 234 15.30 -9.95 -13.73
CA TRP A 234 14.41 -10.97 -14.28
C TRP A 234 13.29 -10.35 -15.12
N LEU A 235 12.73 -9.22 -14.70
CA LEU A 235 11.68 -8.51 -15.42
C LEU A 235 12.13 -8.09 -16.82
N LEU A 236 13.40 -7.69 -17.00
CA LEU A 236 13.95 -7.38 -18.34
C LEU A 236 14.07 -8.60 -19.25
N VAL A 237 14.22 -9.80 -18.69
CA VAL A 237 14.22 -11.04 -19.48
C VAL A 237 12.82 -11.36 -20.00
N VAL A 238 11.80 -11.25 -19.13
CA VAL A 238 10.41 -11.61 -19.48
C VAL A 238 9.64 -10.48 -20.17
N LYS A 239 10.01 -9.22 -19.94
CA LYS A 239 9.43 -8.01 -20.54
C LYS A 239 10.52 -7.03 -21.01
N PRO A 240 11.24 -7.32 -22.12
CA PRO A 240 12.33 -6.48 -22.61
C PRO A 240 11.96 -5.02 -22.91
N ALA A 241 10.69 -4.77 -23.26
CA ALA A 241 10.18 -3.42 -23.54
C ALA A 241 10.31 -2.45 -22.35
N LEU A 242 10.49 -2.95 -21.12
CA LEU A 242 10.68 -2.13 -19.92
C LEU A 242 12.13 -1.63 -19.75
N ALA A 243 13.06 -1.99 -20.63
CA ALA A 243 14.47 -1.58 -20.55
C ALA A 243 14.66 -0.07 -20.42
N GLY A 244 13.95 0.72 -21.23
CA GLY A 244 14.02 2.18 -21.15
C GLY A 244 13.56 2.71 -19.79
N ARG A 245 12.43 2.22 -19.28
CA ARG A 245 11.85 2.66 -18.00
C ARG A 245 12.72 2.27 -16.81
N LEU A 246 13.22 1.03 -16.79
CA LEU A 246 14.11 0.56 -15.72
C LEU A 246 15.51 1.20 -15.79
N GLY A 247 15.92 1.68 -16.96
CA GLY A 247 17.16 2.45 -17.15
C GLY A 247 17.18 3.78 -16.39
N ASP A 248 16.01 4.36 -16.10
CA ASP A 248 15.89 5.60 -15.31
C ASP A 248 16.10 5.36 -13.80
N ALA A 249 16.20 4.10 -13.35
CA ALA A 249 16.40 3.76 -11.95
C ALA A 249 17.79 4.19 -11.46
N ARG A 250 17.85 4.70 -10.23
CA ARG A 250 19.12 5.06 -9.59
C ARG A 250 19.90 3.80 -9.23
N THR A 251 20.82 3.41 -10.11
CA THR A 251 21.63 2.20 -9.98
C THR A 251 22.47 2.21 -8.69
N GLN A 252 22.43 1.09 -7.96
CA GLN A 252 23.29 0.82 -6.81
C GLN A 252 24.46 -0.07 -7.27
N ARG A 253 25.68 0.49 -7.32
CA ARG A 253 26.85 -0.23 -7.89
C ARG A 253 27.34 -1.41 -7.03
N GLU A 254 27.14 -1.32 -5.72
CA GLU A 254 27.52 -2.35 -4.75
C GLU A 254 26.62 -3.60 -4.86
N VAL A 255 25.38 -3.44 -5.32
CA VAL A 255 24.38 -4.53 -5.39
C VAL A 255 24.47 -5.27 -6.72
N ALA A 256 24.72 -6.58 -6.66
CA ALA A 256 24.89 -7.43 -7.85
C ALA A 256 23.64 -7.41 -8.77
N ALA A 257 22.45 -7.50 -8.19
CA ALA A 257 21.19 -7.51 -8.93
C ALA A 257 20.91 -6.19 -9.69
N SER A 258 21.28 -5.06 -9.09
CA SER A 258 21.24 -3.73 -9.73
C SER A 258 22.18 -3.67 -10.94
N ARG A 259 23.43 -4.16 -10.80
CA ARG A 259 24.36 -4.27 -11.93
C ARG A 259 23.85 -5.18 -13.03
N ALA A 260 23.21 -6.30 -12.68
CA ALA A 260 22.63 -7.23 -13.65
C ALA A 260 21.50 -6.59 -14.45
N THR A 261 20.67 -5.73 -13.83
CA THR A 261 19.62 -4.98 -14.52
C THR A 261 20.19 -4.04 -15.57
N VAL A 262 21.23 -3.27 -15.21
CA VAL A 262 21.93 -2.37 -16.14
C VAL A 262 22.57 -3.16 -17.29
N LEU A 263 23.24 -4.26 -16.95
CA LEU A 263 23.89 -5.13 -17.94
C LEU A 263 22.88 -5.74 -18.93
N LEU A 264 21.71 -6.18 -18.44
CA LEU A 264 20.64 -6.67 -19.30
C LEU A 264 20.07 -5.56 -20.19
N GLY A 265 19.88 -4.35 -19.67
CA GLY A 265 19.49 -3.20 -20.50
C GLY A 265 20.47 -2.92 -21.65
N GLU A 266 21.77 -3.01 -21.37
CA GLU A 266 22.83 -2.89 -22.39
C GLU A 266 22.74 -4.02 -23.42
N ILE A 267 22.65 -5.27 -22.96
CA ILE A 267 22.51 -6.44 -23.83
C ILE A 267 21.31 -6.26 -24.76
N LEU A 268 20.14 -5.89 -24.23
CA LEU A 268 18.91 -5.70 -25.01
C LEU A 268 19.05 -4.61 -26.07
N ARG A 269 19.74 -3.51 -25.74
CA ARG A 269 20.01 -2.44 -26.71
C ARG A 269 20.93 -2.93 -27.83
N ARG A 270 22.02 -3.62 -27.50
CA ARG A 270 22.97 -4.17 -28.50
C ARG A 270 22.36 -5.26 -29.36
N GLU A 271 21.46 -6.06 -28.81
CA GLU A 271 20.66 -7.02 -29.58
C GLU A 271 19.77 -6.33 -30.62
N HIS A 272 19.17 -5.20 -30.26
CA HIS A 272 18.38 -4.38 -31.17
C HIS A 272 19.23 -3.74 -32.28
N ASP A 273 20.43 -3.25 -31.93
CA ASP A 273 21.34 -2.57 -32.84
C ASP A 273 22.14 -3.54 -33.75
N GLY A 274 22.14 -4.84 -33.46
CA GLY A 274 22.81 -5.88 -34.26
C GLY A 274 24.32 -6.04 -33.99
N ASP A 275 24.84 -5.49 -32.89
CA ASP A 275 26.28 -5.51 -32.56
C ASP A 275 26.69 -6.82 -31.85
N GLN A 276 27.06 -7.83 -32.65
CA GLN A 276 27.33 -9.18 -32.14
C GLN A 276 28.65 -9.32 -31.36
N HIS A 277 29.64 -8.45 -31.59
CA HIS A 277 30.97 -8.64 -31.00
C HIS A 277 30.99 -8.28 -29.51
N GLU A 278 30.35 -7.16 -29.13
CA GLU A 278 30.25 -6.75 -27.73
C GLU A 278 29.29 -7.64 -26.91
N LEU A 279 28.30 -8.25 -27.57
CA LEU A 279 27.32 -9.12 -26.90
C LEU A 279 27.93 -10.34 -26.21
N VAL A 280 29.01 -10.92 -26.75
CA VAL A 280 29.67 -12.09 -26.14
C VAL A 280 30.23 -11.74 -24.76
N SER A 281 30.93 -10.61 -24.67
CA SER A 281 31.52 -10.12 -23.42
C SER A 281 30.45 -9.77 -22.38
N LEU A 282 29.36 -9.12 -22.81
CA LEU A 282 28.26 -8.76 -21.92
C LEU A 282 27.52 -10.00 -21.39
N ARG A 283 27.24 -10.98 -22.25
CA ARG A 283 26.63 -12.27 -21.86
C ARG A 283 27.52 -13.04 -20.89
N GLN A 284 28.83 -13.03 -21.09
CA GLN A 284 29.76 -13.65 -20.16
C GLN A 284 29.75 -12.94 -18.79
N ALA A 285 29.68 -11.61 -18.77
CA ALA A 285 29.55 -10.85 -17.53
C ALA A 285 28.25 -11.18 -16.78
N LEU A 286 27.13 -11.37 -17.51
CA LEU A 286 25.84 -11.74 -16.91
C LEU A 286 25.89 -13.14 -16.29
N SER A 287 26.46 -14.11 -17.02
CA SER A 287 26.67 -15.48 -16.52
C SER A 287 27.50 -15.50 -15.24
N ARG A 288 28.56 -14.69 -15.14
CA ARG A 288 29.38 -14.57 -13.93
C ARG A 288 28.65 -13.91 -12.76
N LEU A 289 27.72 -12.99 -13.03
CA LEU A 289 26.91 -12.35 -11.98
C LEU A 289 25.86 -13.30 -11.42
N HIS A 290 25.15 -14.01 -12.30
CA HIS A 290 24.12 -14.96 -11.89
C HIS A 290 23.83 -15.99 -12.99
N ALA A 291 24.32 -17.21 -12.81
CA ALA A 291 24.19 -18.28 -13.80
C ALA A 291 22.72 -18.63 -14.12
N GLY A 292 21.86 -18.77 -13.10
CA GLY A 292 20.44 -19.09 -13.30
C GLY A 292 19.69 -18.05 -14.15
N LEU A 293 19.82 -16.76 -13.82
CA LEU A 293 19.25 -15.66 -14.62
C LEU A 293 19.76 -15.67 -16.07
N PHE A 294 21.05 -15.95 -16.27
CA PHE A 294 21.62 -16.10 -17.60
C PHE A 294 20.99 -17.25 -18.39
N ASP A 295 20.77 -18.40 -17.76
CA ASP A 295 20.12 -19.55 -18.39
C ASP A 295 18.68 -19.24 -18.81
N VAL A 296 17.93 -18.54 -17.95
CA VAL A 296 16.56 -18.07 -18.27
C VAL A 296 16.59 -17.12 -19.47
N TYR A 297 17.51 -16.16 -19.48
CA TYR A 297 17.72 -15.25 -20.61
C TYR A 297 18.04 -16.01 -21.90
N MET A 298 18.97 -16.96 -21.88
CA MET A 298 19.32 -17.76 -23.06
C MET A 298 18.15 -18.63 -23.55
N ALA A 299 17.31 -19.13 -22.65
CA ALA A 299 16.12 -19.89 -23.01
C ALA A 299 15.12 -19.04 -23.81
N THR A 300 14.89 -17.78 -23.41
CA THR A 300 13.97 -16.88 -24.15
C THR A 300 14.44 -16.55 -25.57
N ARG A 301 15.76 -16.46 -25.79
CA ARG A 301 16.34 -16.16 -27.10
C ARG A 301 16.40 -17.37 -28.03
N LYS A 302 16.58 -18.59 -27.50
CA LYS A 302 16.52 -19.82 -28.30
C LYS A 302 15.14 -20.06 -28.93
N VAL A 303 14.08 -19.62 -28.26
CA VAL A 303 12.70 -19.75 -28.76
C VAL A 303 12.38 -18.74 -29.87
N GLN A 304 13.04 -17.59 -29.89
CA GLN A 304 12.82 -16.54 -30.92
C GLN A 304 13.53 -16.81 -32.26
N HIS A 305 14.48 -17.75 -32.31
CA HIS A 305 15.23 -18.13 -33.51
C HIS A 305 14.74 -19.45 -34.16
N ARG A 306 13.55 -19.94 -33.78
CA ARG A 306 12.83 -21.03 -34.45
C ARG A 306 11.61 -20.47 -35.17
#